data_AF-U2ESD3-F1
#
_entry.id   AF-U2ESD3-F1
#
_cell.length_a   1.000
_cell.length_b   1.000
_cell.length_c   1.000
_cell.angle_alpha   90.00
_cell.angle_beta   90.00
_cell.angle_gamma   90.00
#
_symmetry.space_group_name_H-M   'P 1'
#
loop_
_entity.id
_entity.type
_entity.pdbx_description
1 polymer ?
#
loop_
_entity_poly.entity_id
_entity_poly.type
_entity_poly.pdbx_seq_one_letter_code
_entity_poly.pdbx_strand_id
1 'polypeptide(L)'
;MVREKYKSFYARKKKQSAERAYIMEKQKKTWNKIIGENIRRLRISHNETQAELGESIGYGSTTIANYESGERLPDLITAYAIAQRYHVEMEKLMEEDFTNREYKEN
;
A
#
# COMPACT_ATOMS: atom_id res chain seq x y z
N MET A 1 21.75 14.15 40.66
CA MET A 1 20.86 14.95 39.80
C MET A 1 21.06 14.73 38.29
N VAL A 2 22.29 14.81 37.75
CA VAL A 2 22.55 14.69 36.29
C VAL A 2 22.24 13.29 35.74
N ARG A 3 22.65 12.21 36.43
CA ARG A 3 22.38 10.81 36.02
C ARG A 3 20.89 10.46 35.94
N GLU A 4 20.07 11.02 36.81
CA GLU A 4 18.63 10.73 36.87
C GLU A 4 17.86 11.43 35.75
N LYS A 5 18.22 12.69 35.46
CA LYS A 5 17.73 13.41 34.27
C LYS A 5 18.16 12.74 32.97
N TYR A 6 19.36 12.16 32.92
CA TYR A 6 19.85 11.40 31.77
C TYR A 6 19.02 10.12 31.57
N LYS A 7 18.87 9.28 32.60
CA LYS A 7 18.05 8.05 32.51
C LYS A 7 16.60 8.34 32.10
N SER A 8 15.98 9.38 32.65
CA SER A 8 14.60 9.75 32.30
C SER A 8 14.47 10.29 30.87
N PHE A 9 15.47 11.02 30.37
CA PHE A 9 15.55 11.46 28.96
C PHE A 9 15.63 10.27 27.99
N TYR A 10 16.49 9.28 28.26
CA TYR A 10 16.60 8.07 27.42
C TYR A 10 15.35 7.20 27.47
N ALA A 11 14.72 7.06 28.65
CA ALA A 11 13.44 6.36 28.79
C ALA A 11 12.31 7.04 27.99
N ARG A 12 12.26 8.38 28.00
CA ARG A 12 11.29 9.17 27.22
C ARG A 12 11.52 9.06 25.71
N LYS A 13 12.79 9.12 25.25
CA LYS A 13 13.14 8.89 23.84
C LYS A 13 12.78 7.47 23.39
N LYS A 14 13.04 6.45 24.21
CA LYS A 14 12.72 5.04 23.92
C LYS A 14 11.20 4.78 23.85
N LYS A 15 10.42 5.46 24.71
CA LYS A 15 8.95 5.41 24.66
C LYS A 15 8.40 6.12 23.41
N GLN A 16 8.91 7.31 23.08
CA GLN A 16 8.55 8.03 21.85
C GLN A 16 8.95 7.28 20.58
N SER A 17 10.06 6.56 20.56
CA SER A 17 10.47 5.76 19.39
C SER A 17 9.55 4.56 19.18
N ALA A 18 9.08 3.90 20.24
CA ALA A 18 8.14 2.78 20.15
C ALA A 18 6.77 3.25 19.65
N GLU A 19 6.28 4.39 20.14
CA GLU A 19 5.01 4.99 19.70
C GLU A 19 5.07 5.45 18.24
N ARG A 20 6.17 6.07 17.80
CA ARG A 20 6.39 6.41 16.39
C ARG A 20 6.42 5.17 15.50
N ALA A 21 7.12 4.11 15.91
CA ALA A 21 7.16 2.86 15.16
C ALA A 21 5.76 2.23 15.04
N TYR A 22 4.97 2.26 16.12
CA TYR A 22 3.59 1.78 16.11
C TYR A 22 2.70 2.59 15.15
N ILE A 23 2.79 3.93 15.19
CA ILE A 23 2.02 4.79 14.28
C ILE A 23 2.43 4.55 12.82
N MET A 24 3.73 4.45 12.55
CA MET A 24 4.25 4.16 11.20
C MET A 24 3.78 2.79 10.70
N GLU A 25 3.84 1.74 11.52
CA GLU A 25 3.39 0.39 11.16
C GLU A 25 1.88 0.37 10.90
N LYS A 26 1.10 1.05 11.75
CA LYS A 26 -0.35 1.18 11.55
C LYS A 26 -0.67 1.90 10.25
N GLN A 27 -0.02 3.04 9.98
CA GLN A 27 -0.18 3.79 8.73
C GLN A 27 0.22 2.95 7.51
N LYS A 28 1.36 2.27 7.56
CA LYS A 28 1.84 1.38 6.51
C LYS A 28 0.80 0.30 6.19
N LYS A 29 0.25 -0.35 7.22
CA LYS A 29 -0.78 -1.37 7.04
C LYS A 29 -2.05 -0.80 6.39
N THR A 30 -2.45 0.41 6.75
CA THR A 30 -3.57 1.11 6.10
C THR A 30 -3.27 1.36 4.61
N TRP A 31 -2.09 1.87 4.28
CA TRP A 31 -1.68 2.14 2.90
C TRP A 31 -1.57 0.89 2.04
N ASN A 32 -1.00 -0.20 2.58
CA ASN A 32 -0.97 -1.48 1.86
C ASN A 32 -2.38 -1.94 1.48
N LYS A 33 -3.36 -1.77 2.37
CA LYS A 33 -4.74 -2.17 2.12
C LYS A 33 -5.41 -1.29 1.07
N ILE A 34 -5.20 0.02 1.10
CA ILE A 34 -5.70 0.95 0.09
C ILE A 34 -5.15 0.59 -1.30
N ILE A 35 -3.82 0.44 -1.40
CA ILE A 35 -3.14 0.12 -2.65
C ILE A 35 -3.59 -1.25 -3.18
N GLY A 36 -3.65 -2.27 -2.32
CA GLY A 36 -4.12 -3.60 -2.69
C GLY A 36 -5.55 -3.60 -3.24
N GLU A 37 -6.46 -2.90 -2.56
CA GLU A 37 -7.85 -2.81 -3.00
C GLU A 37 -7.99 -2.06 -4.33
N ASN A 38 -7.19 -1.01 -4.57
CA ASN A 38 -7.21 -0.29 -5.85
C ASN A 38 -6.67 -1.14 -7.01
N ILE A 39 -5.60 -1.93 -6.78
CA ILE A 39 -5.10 -2.92 -7.75
C ILE A 39 -6.19 -3.93 -8.09
N ARG A 40 -6.86 -4.46 -7.06
CA ARG A 40 -7.95 -5.42 -7.24
C ARG A 40 -9.09 -4.84 -8.07
N ARG A 41 -9.48 -3.59 -7.80
CA ARG A 41 -10.56 -2.89 -8.54
C ARG A 41 -10.20 -2.69 -10.00
N LEU A 42 -9.00 -2.21 -10.28
CA LEU A 42 -8.50 -2.06 -11.65
C LEU A 42 -8.55 -3.41 -12.38
N ARG A 43 -8.01 -4.47 -11.77
CA ARG A 43 -8.06 -5.82 -12.33
C ARG A 43 -9.47 -6.30 -12.65
N ILE A 44 -10.39 -6.19 -11.69
CA ILE A 44 -11.77 -6.64 -11.87
C ILE A 44 -12.50 -5.81 -12.92
N SER A 45 -12.27 -4.49 -12.98
CA SER A 45 -12.87 -3.61 -14.00
C SER A 45 -12.41 -3.93 -15.43
N HIS A 46 -11.26 -4.61 -15.55
CA HIS A 46 -10.72 -5.10 -16.83
C HIS A 46 -11.02 -6.60 -17.06
N ASN A 47 -11.87 -7.21 -16.22
CA ASN A 47 -12.26 -8.63 -16.32
C ASN A 47 -11.08 -9.62 -16.23
N GLU A 48 -9.97 -9.24 -15.61
CA GLU A 48 -8.80 -10.10 -15.47
C GLU A 48 -8.84 -10.93 -14.19
N THR A 49 -8.25 -12.12 -14.24
CA THR A 49 -7.89 -12.95 -13.10
C THR A 49 -6.56 -12.51 -12.51
N GLN A 50 -6.27 -12.91 -11.27
CA GLN A 50 -4.97 -12.64 -10.64
C GLN A 50 -3.80 -13.29 -11.40
N ALA A 51 -4.06 -14.38 -12.13
CA ALA A 51 -3.07 -15.03 -12.97
C ALA A 51 -2.75 -14.19 -14.20
N GLU A 52 -3.75 -13.64 -14.88
CA GLU A 52 -3.57 -12.80 -16.07
C GLU A 52 -2.84 -11.49 -15.75
N LEU A 53 -3.23 -10.80 -14.67
CA LEU A 53 -2.46 -9.65 -14.20
C LEU A 53 -1.03 -10.06 -13.88
N GLY A 54 -0.84 -11.13 -13.10
CA GLY A 54 0.48 -11.64 -12.74
C GLY A 54 1.37 -11.88 -13.96
N GLU A 55 0.89 -12.66 -14.92
CA GLU A 55 1.63 -12.99 -16.15
C GLU A 55 2.02 -11.73 -16.92
N SER A 56 1.12 -10.76 -17.03
CA SER A 56 1.38 -9.49 -17.74
C SER A 56 2.52 -8.66 -17.15
N ILE A 57 2.81 -8.82 -15.85
CA ILE A 57 3.87 -8.09 -15.15
C ILE A 57 4.98 -9.01 -14.60
N GLY A 58 5.05 -10.26 -15.03
CA GLY A 58 6.12 -11.21 -14.67
C GLY A 58 6.03 -11.81 -13.26
N TYR A 59 4.84 -11.85 -12.67
CA TYR A 59 4.59 -12.40 -11.33
C TYR A 59 3.57 -13.54 -11.33
N GLY A 60 3.62 -14.40 -10.30
CA GLY A 60 2.58 -15.43 -10.10
C GLY A 60 1.29 -14.87 -9.49
N SER A 61 0.17 -15.57 -9.67
CA SER A 61 -1.15 -15.19 -9.13
C SER A 61 -1.15 -14.98 -7.61
N THR A 62 -0.39 -15.79 -6.85
CA THR A 62 -0.23 -15.62 -5.39
C THR A 62 0.42 -14.29 -5.02
N THR A 63 1.35 -13.79 -5.86
CA THR A 63 1.99 -12.49 -5.62
C THR A 63 0.97 -11.36 -5.77
N ILE A 64 0.12 -11.44 -6.81
CA ILE A 64 -0.99 -10.51 -7.00
C ILE A 64 -1.98 -10.60 -5.84
N ALA A 65 -2.35 -11.80 -5.40
CA ALA A 65 -3.23 -11.99 -4.25
C ALA A 65 -2.68 -11.35 -2.97
N ASN A 66 -1.37 -11.43 -2.74
CA ASN A 66 -0.70 -10.80 -1.59
C ASN A 66 -0.66 -9.27 -1.70
N TYR A 67 -0.57 -8.72 -2.92
CA TYR A 67 -0.73 -7.29 -3.15
C TYR A 67 -2.17 -6.86 -2.87
N GLU A 68 -3.14 -7.54 -3.45
CA GLU A 68 -4.57 -7.21 -3.33
C GLU A 68 -5.10 -7.30 -1.90
N SER A 69 -4.55 -8.20 -1.08
CA SER A 69 -4.93 -8.32 0.34
C SER A 69 -4.25 -7.27 1.24
N GLY A 70 -3.24 -6.56 0.74
CA GLY A 70 -2.39 -5.67 1.53
C GLY A 70 -1.38 -6.39 2.42
N GLU A 71 -1.24 -7.72 2.30
CA GLU A 71 -0.23 -8.50 3.01
C GLU A 71 1.18 -8.09 2.57
N ARG A 72 1.35 -7.80 1.28
CA ARG A 72 2.58 -7.29 0.70
C ARG A 72 2.30 -6.00 -0.07
N LEU A 73 3.19 -5.03 0.06
CA LEU A 73 3.17 -3.85 -0.81
C LEU A 73 3.96 -4.15 -2.09
N PRO A 74 3.45 -3.85 -3.30
CA PRO A 74 4.29 -3.83 -4.49
C PRO A 74 5.41 -2.80 -4.32
N ASP A 75 6.60 -3.09 -4.81
CA ASP A 75 7.65 -2.07 -4.89
C ASP A 75 7.30 -1.01 -5.94
N LEU A 76 8.09 0.06 -5.99
CA LEU A 76 7.82 1.20 -6.88
C LEU A 76 7.74 0.79 -8.36
N ILE A 77 8.62 -0.12 -8.79
CA ILE A 77 8.67 -0.57 -10.19
C ILE A 77 7.44 -1.42 -10.52
N THR A 78 7.05 -2.30 -9.60
CA THR A 78 5.85 -3.13 -9.73
C THR A 78 4.59 -2.29 -9.73
N ALA A 79 4.48 -1.31 -8.83
CA ALA A 79 3.36 -0.38 -8.77
C ALA A 79 3.25 0.42 -10.08
N TYR A 80 4.38 0.88 -10.63
CA TYR A 80 4.41 1.56 -11.93
C TYR A 80 3.96 0.64 -13.07
N ALA A 81 4.43 -0.62 -13.10
CA ALA A 81 4.02 -1.59 -14.11
C ALA A 81 2.51 -1.87 -14.07
N ILE A 82 1.92 -1.96 -12.88
CA ILE A 82 0.47 -2.11 -12.70
C ILE A 82 -0.28 -0.87 -13.21
N ALA A 83 0.19 0.33 -12.87
CA ALA A 83 -0.41 1.57 -13.35
C ALA A 83 -0.38 1.67 -14.89
N GLN A 84 0.76 1.31 -15.50
CA GLN A 84 0.93 1.24 -16.96
C GLN A 84 0.01 0.21 -17.61
N ARG A 85 -0.13 -0.99 -17.00
CA ARG A 85 -1.01 -2.06 -17.49
C ARG A 85 -2.46 -1.61 -17.65
N TYR A 86 -2.92 -0.75 -16.75
CA TYR A 86 -4.29 -0.24 -16.70
C TYR A 86 -4.43 1.20 -17.22
N HIS A 87 -3.37 1.78 -17.77
CA HIS A 87 -3.36 3.16 -18.30
C HIS A 87 -3.88 4.21 -17.31
N VAL A 88 -3.47 4.08 -16.05
CA VAL A 88 -3.78 5.05 -14.99
C VAL A 88 -2.51 5.70 -14.45
N GLU A 89 -2.66 6.90 -13.89
CA GLU A 89 -1.59 7.53 -13.13
C GLU A 89 -1.27 6.74 -11.85
N MET A 90 -0.01 6.78 -11.40
CA MET A 90 0.42 6.01 -10.22
C MET A 90 -0.34 6.43 -8.95
N GLU A 91 -0.67 7.72 -8.84
CA GLU A 91 -1.45 8.32 -7.77
C GLU A 91 -2.81 7.63 -7.60
N LYS A 92 -3.37 7.08 -8.68
CA LYS A 92 -4.65 6.37 -8.69
C LYS A 92 -4.61 5.11 -7.82
N LEU A 93 -3.43 4.49 -7.64
CA LEU A 93 -3.25 3.37 -6.71
C LEU A 93 -3.31 3.81 -5.24
N MET A 94 -3.08 5.09 -4.95
CA MET A 94 -3.00 5.65 -3.59
C MET A 94 -4.30 6.35 -3.14
N GLU A 95 -5.36 6.36 -3.94
CA GLU A 95 -6.60 7.04 -3.56
C GLU A 95 -7.38 6.26 -2.49
N GLU A 96 -7.71 6.92 -1.37
CA GLU A 96 -8.51 6.32 -0.28
C GLU A 96 -9.96 6.03 -0.70
N ASP A 97 -10.52 6.85 -1.62
CA ASP A 97 -11.92 6.82 -2.06
C ASP A 97 -12.06 6.63 -3.57
N PHE A 98 -11.47 5.56 -4.12
CA PHE A 98 -11.59 5.22 -5.55
C PHE A 98 -13.05 5.12 -6.04
N THR A 99 -14.03 4.96 -5.15
CA THR A 99 -15.46 4.82 -5.46
C THR A 99 -16.24 6.14 -5.58
N ASN A 100 -15.66 7.30 -5.21
CA ASN A 100 -16.42 8.56 -5.09
C ASN A 100 -16.05 9.67 -6.09
N ARG A 101 -15.16 9.42 -7.05
CA ARG A 101 -14.87 10.38 -8.13
C ARG A 101 -15.12 9.74 -9.49
N GLU A 102 -16.39 9.87 -9.90
CA GLU A 102 -16.81 10.03 -11.30
C GLU A 102 -16.37 8.94 -12.29
N TYR A 103 -17.18 7.87 -12.37
CA TYR A 103 -17.66 7.41 -13.68
C TYR A 103 -19.04 8.03 -13.94
N LYS A 104 -19.04 9.35 -14.06
CA LYS A 104 -20.03 10.09 -14.82
C LYS A 104 -19.24 11.02 -15.70
N GLU A 105 -18.88 10.56 -16.89
CA GLU A 105 -18.98 11.36 -18.11
C GLU A 105 -18.66 10.49 -19.33
N ASN A 106 -19.71 10.36 -20.16
CA ASN A 106 -19.78 10.01 -21.59
C ASN A 106 -19.37 8.60 -22.04
#